data_AF-A0AAN6W491-F1
#
_entry.id   AF-A0AAN6W491-F1
#
_cell.length_a   1.000
_cell.length_b   1.000
_cell.length_c   1.000
_cell.angle_alpha   90.00
_cell.angle_beta   90.00
_cell.angle_gamma   90.00
#
_symmetry.space_group_name_H-M   'P 1'
#
loop_
_entity.id
_entity.type
_entity.pdbx_description
1 polymer ?
#
loop_
_entity_poly.entity_id
_entity_poly.type
_entity_poly.pdbx_seq_one_letter_code
_entity_poly.pdbx_strand_id
1 'polypeptide(L)' 'MPPGISAPPYTTEEKQWLRIHFEDEYKFLQMYGLSIYDEDDREEGRLIARALMANDD' A
#
# COMPACT_ATOMS: atom_id res chain seq x y z
N MET A 1 -6.87 -23.67 0.60
CA MET A 1 -6.31 -22.31 0.43
C MET A 1 -7.46 -21.41 0.02
N PRO A 2 -7.80 -20.34 0.77
CA PRO A 2 -8.87 -19.44 0.34
C PRO A 2 -8.41 -18.63 -0.89
N PRO A 3 -9.36 -18.15 -1.73
CA PRO A 3 -9.08 -17.54 -3.02
C PRO A 3 -8.41 -16.17 -2.83
N GLY A 4 -7.56 -15.80 -3.80
CA GLY A 4 -6.61 -14.70 -3.77
C GLY A 4 -7.15 -13.40 -3.17
N ILE A 5 -6.38 -12.88 -2.21
CA ILE A 5 -6.55 -11.53 -1.68
C ILE A 5 -5.97 -10.59 -2.73
N SER A 6 -6.71 -10.38 -3.82
CA SER A 6 -6.36 -9.26 -4.69
C SER A 6 -6.74 -7.99 -3.92
N ALA A 7 -5.76 -7.25 -3.42
CA ALA A 7 -5.98 -6.02 -2.69
C ALA A 7 -6.57 -5.00 -3.68
N PRO A 8 -7.82 -4.54 -3.50
CA PRO A 8 -8.41 -3.54 -4.38
C PRO A 8 -7.54 -2.28 -4.40
N PRO A 9 -7.52 -1.53 -5.53
CA PRO A 9 -6.69 -0.36 -5.70
C PRO A 9 -6.91 0.64 -4.57
N TYR A 10 -5.88 1.46 -4.29
CA TYR A 10 -5.92 2.41 -3.19
C TYR A 10 -7.16 3.30 -3.24
N THR A 11 -7.88 3.36 -2.12
CA THR A 11 -8.96 4.34 -1.93
C THR A 11 -8.37 5.75 -1.83
N THR A 12 -9.22 6.78 -1.97
CA THR A 12 -8.78 8.17 -1.87
C THR A 12 -8.16 8.47 -0.51
N GLU A 13 -8.69 7.89 0.57
CA GLU A 13 -8.17 8.05 1.94
C GLU A 13 -6.80 7.38 2.10
N GLU A 14 -6.63 6.16 1.59
CA GLU A 14 -5.34 5.46 1.62
C GLU A 14 -4.26 6.23 0.85
N LYS A 15 -4.60 6.78 -0.33
CA LYS A 15 -3.67 7.64 -1.09
C LYS A 15 -3.30 8.91 -0.34
N GLN A 16 -4.26 9.52 0.35
CA GLN A 16 -3.99 10.71 1.15
C GLN A 16 -3.10 10.38 2.35
N TRP A 17 -3.36 9.28 3.04
CA TRP A 17 -2.53 8.83 4.16
C TRP A 17 -1.10 8.53 3.70
N LEU A 18 -0.93 7.81 2.58
CA LEU A 18 0.38 7.58 1.97
C LEU A 18 1.10 8.89 1.64
N ARG A 19 0.38 9.87 1.11
CA ARG A 19 0.96 11.19 0.78
C ARG A 19 1.33 12.00 2.02
N ILE A 20 0.60 11.86 3.12
CA ILE A 20 0.87 12.58 4.38
C ILE A 20 2.04 11.94 5.13
N HIS A 21 2.10 10.60 5.20
CA HIS A 21 3.11 9.87 5.98
C HIS A 21 4.39 9.55 5.19
N PHE A 22 4.27 9.30 3.88
CA PHE A 22 5.36 8.84 3.02
C PHE A 22 5.60 9.74 1.80
N GLU A 23 4.93 10.88 1.70
CA GLU A 23 5.00 11.87 0.61
C GLU A 23 4.38 11.41 -0.72
N ASP A 24 4.56 10.14 -1.12
CA ASP A 24 3.95 9.54 -2.32
C ASP A 24 3.94 8.00 -2.26
N GLU A 25 3.07 7.35 -3.05
CA GLU A 25 2.98 5.88 -3.21
C GLU A 25 4.33 5.31 -3.65
N TYR A 26 5.02 5.99 -4.57
CA TYR A 26 6.33 5.55 -5.05
C TYR A 26 7.39 5.51 -3.93
N LYS A 27 7.47 6.56 -3.09
CA LYS A 27 8.42 6.62 -1.98
C LYS A 27 8.11 5.60 -0.90
N PHE A 28 6.83 5.39 -0.62
CA PHE A 28 6.37 4.33 0.26
C PHE A 28 6.84 2.96 -0.27
N LEU A 29 6.48 2.59 -1.49
CA LEU A 29 6.88 1.29 -2.07
C LEU A 29 8.41 1.13 -2.07
N GLN A 30 9.15 2.15 -2.52
CA GLN A 30 10.61 2.13 -2.54
C GLN A 30 11.22 1.95 -1.14
N MET A 31 10.60 2.51 -0.08
CA MET A 31 11.06 2.35 1.30
C MET A 31 10.91 0.92 1.81
N TYR A 32 9.86 0.21 1.37
CA TYR A 32 9.62 -1.20 1.69
C TYR A 32 10.32 -2.17 0.72
N GLY A 33 11.08 -1.67 -0.25
CA GLY A 33 11.76 -2.49 -1.26
C GLY A 33 10.83 -3.04 -2.33
N LEU A 34 9.63 -2.45 -2.46
CA LEU A 34 8.58 -2.83 -3.39
C LEU A 34 8.66 -1.99 -4.67
N SER A 35 8.35 -2.62 -5.79
CA SER A 35 8.30 -1.98 -7.11
C SER A 35 6.90 -1.48 -7.45
N ILE A 36 6.79 -0.26 -7.96
CA ILE A 36 5.54 0.26 -8.55
C ILE A 36 5.23 -0.36 -9.93
N TYR A 37 6.21 -1.03 -10.53
CA TYR A 37 6.04 -1.67 -11.84
C TYR A 37 5.60 -3.14 -11.72
N ASP A 38 5.68 -3.70 -10.52
CA ASP A 38 5.24 -5.07 -10.23
C ASP A 38 3.87 -5.02 -9.53
N GLU A 39 2.89 -5.71 -10.08
CA GLU A 39 1.53 -5.69 -9.55
C GLU A 39 1.43 -6.42 -8.21
N ASP A 40 2.26 -7.46 -8.01
CA ASP A 40 2.36 -8.21 -6.76
C ASP A 40 2.97 -7.34 -5.65
N ASP A 41 4.05 -6.61 -5.95
CA ASP A 41 4.65 -5.67 -5.01
C ASP A 41 3.71 -4.51 -4.66
N ARG A 42 2.93 -4.02 -5.63
CA ARG A 42 1.91 -3.01 -5.36
C ARG A 42 0.79 -3.56 -4.48
N GLU A 43 0.44 -4.82 -4.62
CA GLU A 43 -0.53 -5.51 -3.77
C GLU A 43 -0.02 -5.64 -2.34
N GLU A 44 1.22 -6.08 -2.16
CA GLU A 44 1.89 -6.09 -0.85
C GLU A 44 1.92 -4.69 -0.24
N GLY A 45 2.26 -3.68 -1.01
CA GLY A 45 2.24 -2.28 -0.58
C GLY A 45 0.86 -1.81 -0.12
N ARG A 46 -0.21 -2.24 -0.79
CA ARG A 46 -1.60 -1.94 -0.37
C ARG A 46 -1.92 -2.58 0.97
N LEU A 47 -1.50 -3.83 1.18
CA LEU A 47 -1.71 -4.55 2.43
C LEU A 47 -0.94 -3.91 3.59
N ILE A 48 0.32 -3.52 3.37
CA ILE A 48 1.15 -2.85 4.37
C ILE A 48 0.55 -1.49 4.74
N ALA A 49 0.16 -0.68 3.76
CA ALA A 49 -0.46 0.63 4.00
C ALA A 49 -1.75 0.50 4.82
N ARG A 50 -2.62 -0.47 4.49
CA ARG A 50 -3.84 -0.77 5.26
C ARG A 50 -3.54 -1.21 6.68
N ALA A 51 -2.55 -2.08 6.87
CA ALA A 51 -2.15 -2.56 8.19
C ALA A 51 -1.59 -1.42 9.06
N LEU A 52 -0.81 -0.51 8.47
CA LEU A 52 -0.28 0.67 9.16
C LEU A 52 -1.39 1.64 9.54
N MET A 53 -2.29 1.96 8.62
CA MET A 53 -3.46 2.81 8.90
C MET A 53 -4.34 2.22 10.01
N ALA A 54 -4.60 0.91 9.99
CA ALA A 54 -5.39 0.24 11.02
C ALA A 54 -4.72 0.22 12.40
N ASN A 55 -3.41 0.46 12.48
CA ASN A 55 -2.64 0.54 13.72
C ASN A 55 -2.36 1.99 14.15
N ASP A 56 -2.78 2.98 13.35
CA ASP A 56 -2.66 4.42 13.65
C ASP A 56 -3.93 4.97 14.36
N ASP A 57 -4.92 4.08 14.63
CA ASP A 57 -6.14 4.28 15.44
C ASP A 57 -5.96 3.71 16.87
#